data_AF-A0A6N8WAX5-F1
#
_entry.id   AF-A0A6N8WAX5-F1
#
_cell.length_a   1.000
_cell.length_b   1.000
_cell.length_c   1.000
_cell.angle_alpha   90.00
_cell.angle_beta   90.00
_cell.angle_gamma   90.00
#
_symmetry.space_group_name_H-M   'P 1'
#
loop_
_entity.id
_entity.type
_entity.pdbx_description
1 polymer ?
#
loop_
_entity_poly.entity_id
_entity_poly.type
_entity_poly.pdbx_seq_one_letter_code
_entity_poly.pdbx_strand_id
1 'polypeptide(L)'
;MPTTLLFHNAGEARSRYSYYLAEILRMEGFVDFSEEDISALDGDLLARHELIVLPRAALSRAQIGQLVDYVQDGGRLIAFQPEPQLTEELGLCPVYRGLDGGLLHIDTNQPALQGLCSEPVQVVTPAVEWALGAAEGINDLSSGVSY
;
A
#
# COMPACT_ATOMS: atom_id res chain seq x y z
N MET A 1 13.07 -16.69 8.34
CA MET A 1 12.03 -15.73 8.75
C MET A 1 11.11 -15.53 7.56
N PRO A 2 9.82 -15.25 7.76
CA PRO A 2 8.92 -15.01 6.64
C PRO A 2 9.43 -13.88 5.74
N THR A 3 9.22 -13.99 4.44
CA THR A 3 9.70 -12.95 3.50
C THR A 3 8.85 -11.68 3.54
N THR A 4 7.60 -11.81 3.97
CA THR A 4 6.63 -10.70 4.04
C THR A 4 6.37 -10.30 5.49
N LEU A 5 6.30 -9.00 5.76
CA LEU A 5 5.85 -8.45 7.03
C LEU A 5 4.57 -7.66 6.84
N LEU A 6 3.53 -8.01 7.59
CA LEU A 6 2.28 -7.25 7.67
C LEU A 6 2.25 -6.46 8.98
N PHE A 7 2.09 -5.15 8.89
CA PHE A 7 1.92 -4.32 10.07
C PHE A 7 0.45 -4.25 10.51
N HIS A 8 0.26 -4.04 11.81
CA HIS A 8 -0.99 -3.62 12.43
C HIS A 8 -0.79 -2.27 13.12
N ASN A 9 -1.87 -1.50 13.30
CA ASN A 9 -1.85 -0.31 14.15
C ASN A 9 -2.86 -0.46 15.30
N ALA A 10 -2.49 -1.11 16.41
CA ALA A 10 -3.42 -1.37 17.51
C ALA A 10 -4.05 -0.08 18.08
N GLY A 11 -3.39 1.08 17.91
CA GLY A 11 -3.89 2.38 18.35
C GLY A 11 -4.99 2.99 17.48
N GLU A 12 -5.31 2.44 16.31
CA GLU A 12 -6.29 3.00 15.37
C GLU A 12 -7.47 2.04 15.13
N ALA A 13 -8.70 2.50 15.37
CA ALA A 13 -9.90 1.68 15.22
C ALA A 13 -10.10 1.08 13.81
N ARG A 14 -9.54 1.71 12.76
CA ARG A 14 -9.57 1.22 11.38
C ARG A 14 -8.52 0.14 11.10
N SER A 15 -7.54 -0.04 11.97
CA SER A 15 -6.54 -1.12 11.89
C SER A 15 -7.15 -2.52 11.89
N ARG A 16 -8.40 -2.69 12.36
CA ARG A 16 -9.16 -3.94 12.20
C ARG A 16 -9.15 -4.53 10.79
N TYR A 17 -8.99 -3.71 9.75
CA TYR A 17 -8.88 -4.20 8.37
C TYR A 17 -7.56 -4.95 8.11
N SER A 18 -6.48 -4.63 8.80
CA SER A 18 -5.20 -5.35 8.69
C SER A 18 -5.30 -6.78 9.23
N TYR A 19 -5.99 -6.98 10.36
CA TYR A 19 -6.29 -8.32 10.88
C TYR A 19 -7.19 -9.10 9.92
N TYR A 20 -8.21 -8.44 9.35
CA TYR A 20 -9.05 -9.09 8.35
C TYR A 20 -8.26 -9.46 7.07
N LEU A 21 -7.30 -8.63 6.65
CA LEU A 21 -6.39 -8.96 5.56
C LEU A 21 -5.52 -10.17 5.90
N ALA A 22 -4.97 -10.26 7.12
CA ALA A 22 -4.22 -11.42 7.55
C ALA A 22 -5.06 -12.71 7.49
N GLU A 23 -6.33 -12.65 7.92
CA GLU A 23 -7.25 -13.79 7.77
C GLU A 23 -7.51 -14.15 6.30
N ILE A 24 -7.74 -13.15 5.43
CA ILE A 24 -7.90 -13.40 3.98
C ILE A 24 -6.67 -14.10 3.42
N LEU A 25 -5.46 -13.57 3.69
CA LEU A 25 -4.21 -14.13 3.17
C LEU A 25 -4.06 -15.61 3.57
N ARG A 26 -4.30 -15.94 4.85
CA ARG A 26 -4.25 -17.33 5.32
C ARG A 26 -5.30 -18.22 4.65
N MET A 27 -6.52 -17.71 4.46
CA MET A 27 -7.60 -18.46 3.81
C MET A 27 -7.34 -18.69 2.32
N GLU A 28 -6.65 -17.76 1.65
CA GLU A 28 -6.16 -17.89 0.27
C GLU A 28 -4.90 -18.78 0.17
N GLY A 29 -4.41 -19.32 1.30
CA GLY A 29 -3.25 -20.21 1.35
C GLY A 29 -1.89 -19.49 1.38
N PHE A 30 -1.88 -18.16 1.47
CA PHE A 30 -0.67 -17.40 1.70
C PHE A 30 -0.33 -17.40 3.20
N VAL A 31 0.72 -18.12 3.58
CA VAL A 31 1.11 -18.31 4.99
C VAL A 31 2.53 -17.81 5.31
N ASP A 32 3.30 -17.38 4.31
CA ASP A 32 4.67 -16.88 4.50
C ASP A 32 4.69 -15.38 4.82
N PHE A 33 4.09 -15.01 5.97
CA PHE A 33 4.21 -13.67 6.52
C PHE A 33 4.32 -13.66 8.04
N SER A 34 4.97 -12.62 8.56
CA SER A 34 4.98 -12.24 9.97
C SER A 34 4.05 -11.04 10.19
N GLU A 35 3.63 -10.84 11.44
CA GLU A 35 2.77 -9.76 11.87
C GLU A 35 3.44 -8.99 13.01
N GLU A 36 3.49 -7.66 12.91
CA GLU A 36 4.02 -6.78 13.96
C GLU A 36 3.13 -5.56 14.14
N ASP A 37 3.18 -4.92 15.30
CA ASP A 37 2.55 -3.61 15.48
C ASP A 37 3.46 -2.51 14.90
N ILE A 38 2.86 -1.45 14.37
CA ILE A 38 3.56 -0.31 13.74
C ILE A 38 4.50 0.41 14.73
N SER A 39 4.28 0.27 16.03
CA SER A 39 5.20 0.75 17.06
C SER A 39 6.56 0.05 17.05
N ALA A 40 6.67 -1.14 16.45
CA ALA A 40 7.91 -1.87 16.24
C ALA A 40 8.60 -1.52 14.92
N LEU A 41 8.05 -0.60 14.12
CA LEU A 41 8.66 -0.21 12.84
C LEU A 41 10.05 0.38 13.08
N ASP A 42 11.06 -0.32 12.57
CA ASP A 42 12.44 0.14 12.53
C ASP A 42 13.14 -0.37 11.26
N GLY A 43 14.22 0.29 10.85
CA GLY A 43 14.94 -0.05 9.61
C GLY A 43 15.55 -1.46 9.60
N ASP A 44 16.06 -1.95 10.74
CA ASP A 44 16.64 -3.29 10.84
C ASP A 44 15.56 -4.38 10.73
N LEU A 45 14.34 -4.09 11.17
CA LEU A 45 13.17 -4.94 10.98
C LEU A 45 12.74 -4.97 9.51
N LEU A 46 12.65 -3.80 8.87
CA LEU A 46 12.27 -3.69 7.46
C LEU A 46 13.26 -4.44 6.55
N ALA A 47 14.56 -4.27 6.78
CA ALA A 47 15.63 -4.90 5.97
C ALA A 47 15.66 -6.44 6.04
N ARG A 48 14.93 -7.06 6.97
CA ARG A 48 14.81 -8.53 7.07
C ARG A 48 13.73 -9.11 6.17
N HIS A 49 12.89 -8.26 5.56
CA HIS A 49 11.71 -8.66 4.80
C HIS A 49 11.78 -8.08 3.38
N GLU A 50 11.42 -8.89 2.38
CA GLU A 50 11.42 -8.46 0.99
C GLU A 50 10.16 -7.69 0.60
N LEU A 51 9.07 -7.87 1.35
CA LEU A 51 7.80 -7.19 1.14
C LEU A 51 7.24 -6.70 2.48
N ILE A 52 6.85 -5.44 2.52
CA ILE A 52 6.13 -4.83 3.63
C ILE A 52 4.70 -4.53 3.19
N VAL A 53 3.74 -4.98 3.98
CA VAL A 53 2.32 -4.67 3.83
C VAL A 53 1.94 -3.69 4.94
N LEU A 54 1.70 -2.45 4.53
CA LEU A 54 1.39 -1.34 5.43
C LEU A 54 -0.11 -1.05 5.40
N PRO A 55 -0.84 -1.25 6.50
CA PRO A 55 -2.23 -0.82 6.59
C PRO A 55 -2.30 0.71 6.70
N ARG A 56 -3.52 1.24 6.64
CA ARG A 56 -3.75 2.63 7.03
C ARG A 56 -3.26 2.86 8.46
N ALA A 57 -2.29 3.75 8.61
CA ALA A 57 -1.72 4.15 9.89
C ALA A 57 -1.29 5.61 9.84
N ALA A 58 -1.44 6.30 10.98
CA ALA A 58 -0.74 7.55 11.19
C ALA A 58 0.76 7.25 11.42
N LEU A 59 1.63 7.89 10.65
CA LEU A 59 3.07 7.69 10.73
C LEU A 59 3.75 8.94 11.27
N SER A 60 4.79 8.74 12.08
CA SER A 60 5.73 9.79 12.42
C SER A 60 6.68 10.07 11.26
N ARG A 61 7.27 11.26 11.22
CA ARG A 61 8.29 11.62 10.22
C ARG A 61 9.47 10.64 10.19
N ALA A 62 9.85 10.08 11.34
CA ALA A 62 10.92 9.08 11.43
C ALA A 62 10.52 7.77 10.72
N GLN A 63 9.29 7.27 10.97
CA GLN A 63 8.77 6.06 10.32
C GLN A 63 8.61 6.26 8.81
N ILE A 64 8.19 7.45 8.36
CA ILE A 64 8.14 7.79 6.94
C ILE A 64 9.53 7.67 6.31
N GLY A 65 10.55 8.30 6.91
CA GLY A 65 11.92 8.20 6.42
C GLY A 65 12.42 6.75 6.33
N GLN A 66 12.15 5.93 7.34
CA GLN A 66 12.53 4.50 7.33
C GLN A 66 11.86 3.71 6.20
N LEU A 67 10.59 3.99 5.89
CA LEU A 67 9.88 3.34 4.80
C LEU A 67 10.37 3.81 3.42
N VAL A 68 10.69 5.11 3.30
CA VAL A 68 11.27 5.67 2.07
C VAL A 68 12.64 5.07 1.81
N ASP A 69 13.52 5.04 2.81
CA ASP A 69 14.85 4.41 2.71
C ASP A 69 14.72 2.92 2.31
N TYR A 70 13.80 2.18 2.95
CA TYR A 70 13.52 0.79 2.61
C TYR A 70 13.15 0.59 1.13
N VAL A 71 12.26 1.43 0.58
CA VAL A 71 11.87 1.34 -0.84
C VAL A 71 13.04 1.73 -1.76
N GLN A 72 13.81 2.77 -1.40
CA GLN A 72 14.98 3.20 -2.17
C GLN A 72 16.09 2.15 -2.20
N ASP A 73 16.22 1.36 -1.13
CA ASP A 73 17.16 0.23 -1.03
C ASP A 73 16.67 -1.03 -1.77
N GLY A 74 15.52 -0.96 -2.46
CA GLY A 74 14.97 -2.05 -3.29
C GLY A 74 13.92 -2.91 -2.59
N GLY A 75 13.49 -2.52 -1.39
CA GLY A 75 12.36 -3.11 -0.70
C GLY A 75 11.04 -2.88 -1.42
N ARG A 76 10.07 -3.79 -1.23
CA ARG A 76 8.74 -3.69 -1.85
C ARG A 76 7.70 -3.29 -0.80
N LEU A 77 6.88 -2.28 -1.12
CA LEU A 77 5.87 -1.76 -0.21
C LEU A 77 4.47 -1.83 -0.86
N ILE A 78 3.53 -2.50 -0.19
CA ILE A 78 2.10 -2.43 -0.50
C ILE A 78 1.45 -1.62 0.62
N ALA A 79 0.91 -0.44 0.30
CA ALA A 79 0.29 0.43 1.28
C ALA A 79 -1.21 0.64 1.02
N PHE A 80 -2.03 0.42 2.04
CA PHE A 80 -3.48 0.60 1.98
C PHE A 80 -3.87 1.97 2.53
N GLN A 81 -4.31 2.87 1.65
CA GLN A 81 -4.62 4.27 2.02
C GLN A 81 -3.44 4.90 2.81
N PRO A 82 -2.25 5.01 2.17
CA PRO A 82 -1.06 5.52 2.82
C PRO A 82 -1.24 6.96 3.32
N GLU A 83 -0.41 7.32 4.29
CA GLU A 83 -0.30 8.69 4.77
C GLU A 83 0.21 9.59 3.62
N PRO A 84 -0.41 10.77 3.36
CA PRO A 84 -0.06 11.62 2.22
C PRO A 84 1.42 12.02 2.11
N GLN A 85 2.09 12.33 3.21
CA GLN A 85 3.50 12.69 3.18
C GLN A 85 4.37 11.50 2.74
N LEU A 86 4.07 10.27 3.17
CA LEU A 86 4.76 9.07 2.66
C LEU A 86 4.63 8.95 1.14
N THR A 87 3.44 9.13 0.60
CA THR A 87 3.23 9.08 -0.86
C THR A 87 3.97 10.19 -1.58
N GLU A 88 3.96 11.42 -1.07
CA GLU A 88 4.69 12.55 -1.66
C GLU A 88 6.20 12.29 -1.72
N GLU A 89 6.78 11.73 -0.66
CA GLU A 89 8.20 11.36 -0.62
C GLU A 89 8.54 10.18 -1.56
N LEU A 90 7.56 9.32 -1.87
CA LEU A 90 7.67 8.26 -2.88
C LEU A 90 7.30 8.73 -4.30
N GLY A 91 7.07 10.02 -4.52
CA GLY A 91 6.78 10.57 -5.85
C GLY A 91 5.32 10.41 -6.31
N LEU A 92 4.40 10.13 -5.40
CA LEU A 92 2.95 10.11 -5.65
C LEU A 92 2.30 11.38 -5.09
N CYS A 93 1.44 12.01 -5.87
CA CYS A 93 0.68 13.18 -5.45
C CYS A 93 -0.81 12.83 -5.35
N PRO A 94 -1.47 13.04 -4.20
CA PRO A 94 -2.93 12.90 -4.13
C PRO A 94 -3.56 14.00 -4.98
N VAL A 95 -4.57 13.64 -5.78
CA VAL A 95 -5.25 14.62 -6.65
C VAL A 95 -6.24 15.49 -5.86
N TYR A 96 -6.39 15.27 -4.55
CA TYR A 96 -7.30 15.97 -3.63
C TYR A 96 -8.75 16.13 -4.18
N ARG A 97 -9.12 15.31 -5.16
CA ARG A 97 -10.48 15.17 -5.67
C ARG A 97 -11.07 13.91 -5.07
N GLY A 98 -12.11 14.08 -4.27
CA GLY A 98 -12.98 12.97 -3.92
C GLY A 98 -13.79 12.60 -5.15
N LEU A 99 -13.71 11.34 -5.56
CA LEU A 99 -14.59 10.80 -6.58
C LEU A 99 -15.86 10.28 -5.87
N ASP A 100 -16.97 10.97 -6.03
CA ASP A 100 -18.27 10.60 -5.45
C ASP A 100 -19.09 9.85 -6.52
N GLY A 101 -18.69 8.59 -6.74
CA GLY A 101 -19.17 7.78 -7.84
C GLY A 101 -18.34 7.91 -9.12
N GLY A 102 -18.38 6.89 -9.97
CA GLY A 102 -17.69 6.87 -11.26
C GLY A 102 -17.41 5.43 -11.71
N LEU A 103 -16.60 5.30 -12.76
CA LEU A 103 -16.21 4.00 -13.30
C LEU A 103 -14.72 3.77 -13.03
N LEU A 104 -14.40 2.63 -12.43
CA LEU A 104 -13.06 2.09 -12.29
C LEU A 104 -12.77 1.24 -13.51
N HIS A 105 -11.76 1.62 -14.30
CA HIS A 105 -11.20 0.76 -15.34
C HIS A 105 -9.87 0.16 -14.87
N ILE A 106 -9.80 -1.16 -14.90
CA ILE A 106 -8.63 -1.92 -14.44
C ILE A 106 -7.74 -2.20 -15.65
N ASP A 107 -6.49 -1.75 -15.61
CA ASP A 107 -5.51 -2.07 -16.65
C ASP A 107 -4.98 -3.51 -16.48
N THR A 108 -5.71 -4.46 -17.05
CA THR A 108 -5.39 -5.90 -17.02
C THR A 108 -4.14 -6.28 -17.83
N ASN A 109 -3.49 -5.33 -18.51
CA ASN A 109 -2.17 -5.56 -19.10
C ASN A 109 -1.07 -5.63 -18.04
N GLN A 110 -1.31 -5.07 -16.85
CA GLN A 110 -0.41 -5.18 -15.71
C GLN A 110 -0.43 -6.61 -15.15
N PRO A 111 0.74 -7.28 -14.98
CA PRO A 111 0.79 -8.66 -14.48
C PRO A 111 0.05 -8.86 -13.15
N ALA A 112 0.12 -7.88 -12.25
CA ALA A 112 -0.54 -7.92 -10.94
C ALA A 112 -2.08 -7.84 -11.00
N LEU A 113 -2.64 -7.40 -12.13
CA LEU A 113 -4.08 -7.18 -12.33
C LEU A 113 -4.69 -8.19 -13.32
N GLN A 114 -3.89 -9.16 -13.79
CA GLN A 114 -4.39 -10.23 -14.66
C GLN A 114 -5.44 -11.08 -13.92
N GLY A 115 -6.55 -11.36 -14.60
CA GLY A 115 -7.68 -12.11 -14.04
C GLY A 115 -8.75 -11.25 -13.36
N LEU A 116 -8.53 -9.94 -13.22
CA LEU A 116 -9.57 -8.99 -12.83
C LEU A 116 -10.47 -8.60 -14.01
N CYS A 117 -11.63 -8.03 -13.70
CA CYS A 117 -12.57 -7.54 -14.72
C CYS A 117 -11.98 -6.33 -15.47
N SER A 118 -11.87 -6.43 -16.79
CA SER A 118 -11.45 -5.32 -17.65
C SER A 118 -12.61 -4.39 -18.04
N GLU A 119 -13.86 -4.76 -17.74
CA GLU A 119 -15.01 -3.88 -17.99
C GLU A 119 -15.10 -2.81 -16.91
N PRO A 120 -15.57 -1.59 -17.23
CA PRO A 120 -15.69 -0.52 -16.24
C PRO A 120 -16.63 -0.93 -15.09
N VAL A 121 -16.12 -0.92 -13.86
CA VAL A 121 -16.87 -1.26 -12.64
C VAL A 121 -17.27 0.00 -11.89
N GLN A 122 -18.51 0.08 -11.42
CA GLN A 122 -18.96 1.26 -10.68
C GLN A 122 -18.30 1.36 -9.30
N VAL A 123 -17.70 2.52 -9.02
CA VAL A 123 -17.29 2.90 -7.68
C VAL A 123 -18.50 3.49 -6.97
N VAL A 124 -18.91 2.91 -5.84
CA VAL A 124 -20.13 3.30 -5.09
C VAL A 124 -19.83 3.94 -3.73
N THR A 125 -18.56 4.20 -3.45
CA THR A 125 -18.07 4.84 -2.23
C THR A 125 -17.09 5.95 -2.58
N PRO A 126 -16.87 6.93 -1.69
CA PRO A 126 -15.82 7.92 -1.90
C PRO A 126 -14.47 7.26 -2.17
N ALA A 127 -13.80 7.70 -3.24
CA ALA A 127 -12.46 7.25 -3.61
C ALA A 127 -11.49 8.43 -3.70
N VAL A 128 -10.20 8.11 -3.58
CA VAL A 128 -9.08 9.07 -3.71
C VAL A 128 -8.28 8.68 -4.94
N GLU A 129 -8.01 9.66 -5.79
CA GLU A 129 -7.14 9.49 -6.95
C GLU A 129 -5.70 9.90 -6.60
N TRP A 130 -4.75 9.19 -7.22
CA TRP A 130 -3.32 9.45 -7.10
C TRP A 130 -2.74 9.69 -8.50
N ALA A 131 -1.91 10.72 -8.61
CA ALA A 131 -1.13 11.00 -9.81
C ALA A 131 0.35 10.77 -9.52
N LEU A 132 1.11 10.41 -10.55
CA LEU A 132 2.58 10.45 -10.47
C LEU A 132 3.02 11.91 -10.40
N GLY A 133 3.86 12.22 -9.41
CA GLY A 133 4.56 13.49 -9.34
C GLY A 133 5.58 13.63 -10.48
N ALA A 134 5.97 14.86 -10.80
CA ALA A 134 6.94 15.14 -11.88
C ALA A 134 8.40 14.69 -11.56
N ALA A 135 8.61 13.92 -10.47
CA ALA A 135 9.92 13.49 -10.05
C ALA A 135 10.39 12.25 -10.84
N GLU A 136 11.58 12.34 -11.43
CA GLU A 136 12.27 11.20 -12.02
C GLU A 136 12.61 10.16 -10.95
N GLY A 137 12.12 8.93 -11.12
CA GLY A 137 12.83 7.74 -10.65
C GLY A 137 12.29 7.02 -9.41
N ILE A 138 11.14 6.35 -9.55
CA ILE A 138 10.98 4.98 -9.02
C ILE A 138 10.36 4.17 -10.17
N ASN A 139 11.11 3.17 -10.67
CA ASN A 139 10.90 2.59 -11.99
C ASN A 139 9.65 1.69 -12.15
N ASP A 140 8.81 1.56 -11.11
CA ASP A 140 7.63 0.67 -11.13
C ASP A 140 6.51 1.14 -10.18
N LEU A 141 6.21 2.45 -10.19
CA LEU A 141 5.02 2.97 -9.50
C LEU A 141 3.78 2.69 -10.38
N SER A 142 3.12 1.56 -10.15
CA SER A 142 1.82 1.28 -10.77
C SER A 142 0.67 1.80 -9.90
N SER A 143 -0.08 2.80 -10.39
CA SER A 143 -1.45 3.03 -9.90
C SER A 143 -2.39 2.12 -10.70
N GLY A 144 -3.01 1.13 -10.05
CA GLY A 144 -3.85 0.13 -10.71
C GLY A 144 -5.25 0.62 -11.14
N VAL A 145 -5.45 1.93 -11.24
CA VAL A 145 -6.75 2.56 -11.46
C VAL A 145 -6.58 3.68 -12.47
N SER A 146 -7.14 3.49 -13.66
CA SER A 146 -7.40 4.58 -14.61
C SER A 146 -8.91 4.82 -14.66
N TYR A 147 -9.31 6.08 -14.71
CA TYR A 147 -10.72 6.51 -14.78
C TYR A 147 -11.14 6.79 -16.23
#